data_AF-A0A8C0IE67-F1
#
_entry.id   AF-A0A8C0IE67-F1
#
_cell.length_a   1.000
_cell.length_b   1.000
_cell.length_c   1.000
_cell.angle_alpha   90.00
_cell.angle_beta   90.00
_cell.angle_gamma   90.00
#
_symmetry.space_group_name_H-M   'P 1'
#
loop_
_entity.id
_entity.type
_entity.pdbx_description
1 polymer ?
#
loop_
_entity_poly.entity_id
_entity_poly.type
_entity_poly.pdbx_seq_one_letter_code
_entity_poly.pdbx_strand_id
1 'polypeptide(L)'
;MLHTAFLAALSFSYLSKTLSGTIMKSSITQIERRFDLTSSTVGFIDGSFEIGNLLVIAFVSYFGAKLHRPKVIAVGCFTMALGSLLTAMPHFFMGYYKYETSSHTASSANLTSSINPCSQHQDVNETLLEVSQSGCEKEPSSYMWIYILLGNMLRGIGETPITPLGISYLDDFAKEEDVPVYVACLHTIAMLGPMFGFLLGSLCAKLYVDIGFVDLGNITITPQDSRWVGAWWLGFLIGGVTSFLAAIPFCFLPKSLKKPEEDNDKTSYGLLENMRKKLTLAQSKPRKWSVILKDFYTSLKKVLSNRMYFTFLCCSLLQFNSFIGFLTYKPKYMEQQYGQSTSKSNFLIGLTTLPPVGIGIFLGGLIMKKYKMGIIGATKFAFIMSFLAYVTTLLHFFVGCENHVVAGMTVSYEG
;
A
#
# COMPACT_ATOMS: atom_id res chain seq x y z
N MET A 1 -10.76 -28.00 -12.80
CA MET A 1 -11.10 -27.72 -11.38
C MET A 1 -9.93 -27.15 -10.59
N LEU A 2 -8.74 -27.78 -10.63
CA LEU A 2 -7.60 -27.31 -9.81
C LEU A 2 -6.92 -26.03 -10.33
N HIS A 3 -6.86 -25.84 -11.65
CA HIS A 3 -6.37 -24.60 -12.28
C HIS A 3 -7.26 -23.38 -11.95
N THR A 4 -8.57 -23.56 -12.05
CA THR A 4 -9.55 -22.51 -11.72
C THR A 4 -9.52 -22.17 -10.23
N ALA A 5 -9.32 -23.17 -9.35
CA ALA A 5 -9.15 -22.95 -7.92
C ALA A 5 -7.87 -22.16 -7.60
N PHE A 6 -6.74 -22.47 -8.26
CA PHE A 6 -5.50 -21.71 -8.10
C PHE A 6 -5.66 -20.26 -8.57
N LEU A 7 -6.25 -20.04 -9.74
CA LEU A 7 -6.46 -18.70 -10.27
C LEU A 7 -7.38 -17.88 -9.35
N ALA A 8 -8.46 -18.47 -8.84
CA ALA A 8 -9.34 -17.82 -7.88
C ALA A 8 -8.61 -17.45 -6.57
N ALA A 9 -7.81 -18.38 -6.03
CA ALA A 9 -6.99 -18.14 -4.84
C ALA A 9 -5.95 -17.02 -5.07
N LEU A 10 -5.30 -17.03 -6.24
CA LEU A 10 -4.33 -16.01 -6.63
C LEU A 10 -4.98 -14.64 -6.81
N SER A 11 -6.13 -14.57 -7.48
CA SER A 11 -6.92 -13.36 -7.62
C SER A 11 -7.33 -12.79 -6.26
N PHE A 12 -7.80 -13.63 -5.34
CA PHE A 12 -8.17 -13.19 -4.00
C PHE A 12 -6.95 -12.71 -3.19
N SER A 13 -5.80 -13.38 -3.32
CA SER A 13 -4.54 -12.94 -2.71
C SER A 13 -4.05 -11.60 -3.28
N TYR A 14 -4.20 -11.37 -4.58
CA TYR A 14 -3.90 -10.09 -5.22
C TYR A 14 -4.83 -8.97 -4.76
N LEU A 15 -6.12 -9.26 -4.58
CA LEU A 15 -7.06 -8.30 -3.99
C LEU A 15 -6.69 -8.02 -2.53
N SER A 16 -6.40 -9.06 -1.74
CA SER A 16 -6.04 -8.93 -0.33
C SER A 16 -4.76 -8.13 -0.11
N LYS A 17 -3.71 -8.38 -0.90
CA LYS A 17 -2.42 -7.70 -0.72
C LYS A 17 -2.53 -6.21 -1.05
N THR A 18 -3.26 -5.85 -2.10
CA THR A 18 -3.41 -4.45 -2.51
C THR A 18 -4.40 -3.71 -1.63
N LEU A 19 -5.49 -4.36 -1.19
CA LEU A 19 -6.39 -3.86 -0.14
C LEU A 19 -5.58 -3.51 1.12
N SER A 20 -4.78 -4.47 1.58
CA SER A 20 -3.93 -4.32 2.74
C SER A 20 -2.98 -3.13 2.56
N GLY A 21 -2.23 -3.06 1.47
CA GLY A 21 -1.31 -1.94 1.19
C GLY A 21 -1.98 -0.57 1.14
N THR A 22 -3.24 -0.49 0.70
CA THR A 22 -4.00 0.77 0.65
C THR A 22 -4.52 1.21 2.02
N ILE A 23 -4.82 0.28 2.94
CA ILE A 23 -5.22 0.62 4.32
C ILE A 23 -4.16 1.48 5.03
N MET A 24 -2.88 1.20 4.78
CA MET A 24 -1.79 2.02 5.32
C MET A 24 -1.87 3.46 4.79
N LYS A 25 -1.94 3.59 3.46
CA LYS A 25 -2.02 4.88 2.77
C LYS A 25 -3.23 5.71 3.21
N SER A 26 -4.39 5.08 3.36
CA SER A 26 -5.63 5.77 3.78
C SER A 26 -5.64 6.17 5.27
N SER A 27 -4.74 5.60 6.08
CA SER A 27 -4.63 5.85 7.53
C SER A 27 -3.50 6.81 7.91
N ILE A 28 -2.69 7.27 6.95
CA ILE A 28 -1.50 8.12 7.19
C ILE A 28 -1.82 9.33 8.07
N THR A 29 -2.85 10.10 7.72
CA THR A 29 -3.21 11.33 8.45
C THR A 29 -3.67 11.05 9.88
N GLN A 30 -4.29 9.89 10.09
CA GLN A 30 -4.78 9.47 11.41
C GLN A 30 -3.62 9.02 12.31
N ILE A 31 -2.67 8.27 11.76
CA ILE A 31 -1.44 7.86 12.46
C ILE A 31 -0.59 9.09 12.79
N GLU A 32 -0.46 10.02 11.84
CA GLU A 32 0.27 11.28 12.04
C GLU A 32 -0.25 12.06 13.23
N ARG A 33 -1.58 12.28 13.29
CA ARG A 33 -2.24 12.99 14.39
C ARG A 33 -2.18 12.22 15.71
N ARG A 34 -2.40 10.91 15.67
CA ARG A 34 -2.44 10.07 16.89
C ARG A 34 -1.11 10.06 17.63
N PHE A 35 0.00 10.09 16.92
CA PHE A 35 1.35 9.99 17.49
C PHE A 35 2.12 11.31 17.47
N ASP A 36 1.49 12.42 17.04
CA ASP A 36 2.12 13.73 16.83
C ASP A 36 3.43 13.62 16.01
N LEU A 37 3.35 12.91 14.89
CA LEU A 37 4.50 12.62 14.04
C LEU A 37 4.66 13.66 12.93
N THR A 38 5.89 13.88 12.49
CA THR A 38 6.14 14.64 11.27
C THR A 38 5.72 13.85 10.03
N SER A 39 5.37 14.57 8.97
CA SER A 39 5.06 13.98 7.65
C SER A 39 6.17 13.06 7.14
N SER A 40 7.43 13.41 7.39
CA SER A 40 8.60 12.62 6.99
C SER A 40 8.68 11.29 7.76
N THR A 41 8.36 11.31 9.05
CA THR A 41 8.35 10.09 9.87
C THR A 41 7.26 9.13 9.44
N VAL A 42 6.02 9.62 9.24
CA VAL A 42 4.93 8.74 8.76
C VAL A 42 5.19 8.25 7.34
N GLY A 43 5.78 9.07 6.47
CA GLY A 43 6.25 8.65 5.15
C GLY A 43 7.30 7.52 5.23
N PHE A 44 8.21 7.58 6.21
CA PHE A 44 9.15 6.48 6.48
C PHE A 44 8.45 5.22 6.99
N ILE A 45 7.42 5.36 7.83
CA ILE A 45 6.61 4.21 8.28
C ILE A 45 5.87 3.58 7.08
N ASP A 46 5.26 4.35 6.18
CA ASP A 46 4.65 3.82 4.93
C ASP A 46 5.71 3.10 4.07
N GLY A 47 6.86 3.74 3.86
CA GLY A 47 7.99 3.18 3.10
C GLY A 47 8.60 1.91 3.69
N SER A 48 8.43 1.65 5.00
CA SER A 48 8.94 0.42 5.64
C SER A 48 8.36 -0.87 5.05
N PHE A 49 7.17 -0.82 4.44
CA PHE A 49 6.61 -1.93 3.66
C PHE A 49 7.53 -2.32 2.50
N GLU A 50 7.96 -1.33 1.71
CA GLU A 50 8.84 -1.58 0.57
C GLU A 50 10.23 -2.00 1.02
N ILE A 51 10.73 -1.46 2.14
CA ILE A 51 11.98 -1.92 2.77
C ILE A 51 11.88 -3.42 3.09
N GLY A 52 10.81 -3.83 3.77
CA GLY A 52 10.57 -5.24 4.09
C GLY A 52 10.52 -6.13 2.86
N ASN A 53 9.82 -5.69 1.81
CA ASN A 53 9.69 -6.43 0.57
C ASN A 53 11.04 -6.58 -0.17
N LEU A 54 11.77 -5.49 -0.33
CA LEU A 54 13.07 -5.46 -1.03
C LEU A 54 14.13 -6.36 -0.37
N LEU A 55 14.08 -6.51 0.96
CA LEU A 55 15.00 -7.38 1.70
C LEU A 55 14.90 -8.85 1.28
N VAL A 56 13.71 -9.32 0.90
CA VAL A 56 13.45 -10.74 0.65
C VAL A 56 13.09 -11.07 -0.80
N ILE A 57 12.69 -10.10 -1.63
CA ILE A 57 12.15 -10.35 -2.98
C ILE A 57 13.10 -11.09 -3.91
N ALA A 58 14.37 -10.73 -3.91
CA ALA A 58 15.36 -11.35 -4.78
C ALA A 58 15.61 -12.82 -4.38
N PHE A 59 15.65 -13.07 -3.06
CA PHE A 59 15.81 -14.40 -2.49
C PHE A 59 14.58 -15.28 -2.76
N VAL A 60 13.39 -14.78 -2.45
CA VAL A 60 12.12 -15.49 -2.64
C VAL A 60 11.88 -15.79 -4.12
N SER A 61 12.17 -14.86 -5.02
CA SER A 61 11.99 -15.06 -6.47
C SER A 61 12.88 -16.19 -7.02
N TYR A 62 14.12 -16.31 -6.54
CA TYR A 62 15.05 -17.33 -7.01
C TYR A 62 14.87 -18.69 -6.30
N PHE A 63 14.79 -18.68 -4.96
CA PHE A 63 14.73 -19.90 -4.15
C PHE A 63 13.29 -20.41 -3.98
N GLY A 64 12.32 -19.50 -3.80
CA GLY A 64 10.90 -19.85 -3.67
C GLY A 64 10.37 -20.58 -4.89
N ALA A 65 10.87 -20.26 -6.10
CA ALA A 65 10.53 -20.95 -7.33
C ALA A 65 10.92 -22.45 -7.34
N LYS A 66 11.92 -22.83 -6.54
CA LYS A 66 12.40 -24.23 -6.37
C LYS A 66 11.70 -24.97 -5.24
N LEU A 67 11.02 -24.25 -4.36
CA LEU A 67 10.24 -24.79 -3.25
C LEU A 67 8.80 -25.08 -3.68
N HIS A 68 7.96 -25.51 -2.74
CA HIS A 68 6.54 -25.71 -2.97
C HIS A 68 5.80 -24.37 -3.08
N ARG A 69 5.80 -23.77 -4.27
CA ARG A 69 5.35 -22.37 -4.50
C ARG A 69 4.03 -22.00 -3.82
N PRO A 70 2.92 -22.77 -3.92
CA PRO A 70 1.69 -22.44 -3.20
C PRO A 70 1.88 -22.32 -1.67
N LYS A 71 2.61 -23.24 -1.03
CA LYS A 71 2.87 -23.17 0.42
C LYS A 71 3.71 -21.96 0.80
N VAL A 72 4.66 -21.55 -0.04
CA VAL A 72 5.45 -20.33 0.19
C VAL A 72 4.56 -19.08 0.10
N ILE A 73 3.62 -19.04 -0.85
CA ILE A 73 2.60 -17.98 -0.94
C ILE A 73 1.72 -17.98 0.32
N ALA A 74 1.28 -19.16 0.80
CA ALA A 74 0.49 -19.28 2.03
C ALA A 74 1.22 -18.70 3.26
N VAL A 75 2.50 -19.06 3.43
CA VAL A 75 3.35 -18.51 4.50
C VAL A 75 3.49 -16.99 4.39
N GLY A 76 3.63 -16.46 3.16
CA GLY A 76 3.62 -15.03 2.91
C GLY A 76 2.32 -14.35 3.36
N CYS A 77 1.17 -14.87 2.92
CA CYS A 77 -0.15 -14.36 3.33
C CYS A 77 -0.36 -14.41 4.85
N PHE A 78 0.09 -15.47 5.53
CA PHE A 78 0.04 -15.58 6.98
C PHE A 78 0.95 -14.53 7.66
N THR A 79 2.16 -14.34 7.14
CA THR A 79 3.11 -13.32 7.63
C THR A 79 2.54 -11.90 7.46
N MET A 80 1.86 -11.65 6.34
CA MET A 80 1.17 -10.38 6.09
C MET A 80 -0.01 -10.16 7.05
N ALA A 81 -0.73 -11.21 7.41
CA ALA A 81 -1.78 -11.14 8.44
C ALA A 81 -1.20 -10.80 9.81
N LEU A 82 -0.12 -11.47 10.21
CA LEU A 82 0.58 -11.19 11.47
C LEU A 82 1.12 -9.76 11.54
N GLY A 83 1.71 -9.27 10.45
CA GLY A 83 2.17 -7.88 10.37
C GLY A 83 1.03 -6.88 10.49
N SER A 84 -0.15 -7.19 9.93
CA SER A 84 -1.34 -6.33 10.08
C SER A 84 -1.87 -6.29 11.51
N LEU A 85 -1.86 -7.42 12.22
CA LEU A 85 -2.18 -7.45 13.65
C LEU A 85 -1.17 -6.64 14.46
N LEU A 86 0.13 -6.81 14.19
CA LEU A 86 1.19 -6.05 14.85
C LEU A 86 1.06 -4.54 14.63
N THR A 87 0.66 -4.11 13.42
CA THR A 87 0.37 -2.71 13.13
C THR A 87 -0.82 -2.17 13.93
N ALA A 88 -1.85 -2.99 14.19
CA ALA A 88 -3.02 -2.58 14.98
C ALA A 88 -2.77 -2.58 16.49
N MET A 89 -1.79 -3.36 17.00
CA MET A 89 -1.53 -3.56 18.42
C MET A 89 -1.40 -2.28 19.26
N PRO A 90 -0.72 -1.19 18.82
CA PRO A 90 -0.54 0.00 19.63
C PRO A 90 -1.84 0.58 20.16
N HIS A 91 -2.93 0.51 19.40
CA HIS A 91 -4.22 1.03 19.85
C HIS A 91 -4.70 0.35 21.15
N PHE A 92 -4.47 -0.96 21.31
CA PHE A 92 -4.97 -1.71 22.46
C PHE A 92 -4.13 -1.56 23.73
N PHE A 93 -2.90 -1.07 23.61
CA PHE A 93 -2.01 -0.85 24.76
C PHE A 93 -1.83 0.64 25.09
N MET A 94 -2.13 1.53 24.14
CA MET A 94 -2.19 2.96 24.39
C MET A 94 -3.50 3.31 25.10
N GLY A 95 -3.42 4.24 26.06
CA GLY A 95 -4.62 4.85 26.64
C GLY A 95 -5.44 5.61 25.59
N TYR A 96 -6.64 6.04 25.99
CA TYR A 96 -7.57 6.77 25.12
C TYR A 96 -6.98 8.06 24.56
N TYR A 97 -7.44 8.45 23.38
CA TYR A 97 -7.05 9.68 22.73
C TYR A 97 -7.59 10.90 23.48
N LYS A 98 -6.65 11.71 23.98
CA LYS A 98 -6.93 13.00 24.57
C LYS A 98 -6.66 14.07 23.52
N TYR A 99 -7.63 14.96 23.33
CA TYR A 99 -7.49 16.15 22.50
C TYR A 99 -7.75 17.38 23.38
N GLU A 100 -7.01 18.47 23.13
CA GLU A 100 -7.23 19.71 23.87
C GLU A 100 -8.63 20.24 23.56
N THR A 101 -9.47 20.30 24.60
CA THR A 101 -10.79 20.92 24.54
C THR A 101 -10.65 22.33 25.09
N SER A 102 -10.86 23.34 24.24
CA SER A 102 -10.64 24.76 24.54
C SER A 102 -11.63 25.37 25.55
N SER A 103 -12.26 24.56 26.42
CA SER A 103 -13.41 25.05 27.19
C SER A 103 -13.73 24.29 28.49
N HIS A 104 -12.76 23.81 29.28
CA HIS A 104 -13.06 23.27 30.64
C HIS A 104 -12.03 23.55 31.76
N THR A 105 -11.17 24.57 31.62
CA THR A 105 -10.30 25.02 32.74
C THR A 105 -10.40 26.52 33.03
N ALA A 106 -11.54 27.15 32.71
CA ALA A 106 -11.81 28.56 33.03
C ALA A 106 -13.01 28.73 33.99
N SER A 107 -13.15 27.82 34.97
CA SER A 107 -14.18 27.95 36.02
C SER A 107 -13.60 28.31 37.39
N SER A 108 -12.39 28.86 37.44
CA SER A 108 -11.85 29.47 38.66
C SER A 108 -10.71 30.47 38.37
N ALA A 109 -10.96 31.47 37.53
CA ALA A 109 -10.27 32.76 37.61
C ALA A 109 -10.96 33.77 36.67
N ASN A 110 -11.51 34.85 37.25
CA ASN A 110 -11.88 36.05 36.52
C ASN A 110 -10.63 36.70 35.93
N LEU A 111 -10.15 36.23 34.79
CA LEU A 111 -9.14 36.93 33.98
C LEU A 111 -9.53 36.79 32.50
N THR A 112 -10.18 37.85 32.01
CA THR A 112 -10.37 38.10 30.58
C THR A 112 -9.04 38.44 29.94
N SER A 113 -8.32 37.43 29.48
CA SER A 113 -7.28 37.61 28.47
C SER A 113 -7.33 36.41 27.53
N SER A 114 -7.88 36.62 26.34
CA SER A 114 -7.79 35.67 25.23
C SER A 114 -6.32 35.48 24.87
N ILE A 115 -5.70 34.42 25.40
CA ILE A 115 -4.35 34.04 25.00
C ILE A 115 -4.47 33.47 23.58
N ASN A 116 -4.15 34.31 22.60
CA ASN A 116 -3.94 33.87 21.23
C ASN A 116 -2.61 33.09 21.18
N PRO A 117 -2.59 31.83 20.69
CA PRO A 117 -1.37 31.03 20.64
C PRO A 117 -0.28 31.58 19.68
N CYS A 118 -0.58 32.63 18.92
CA CYS A 118 0.29 33.18 17.87
C CYS A 118 0.65 34.67 18.06
N SER A 119 0.46 35.24 19.26
CA SER A 119 0.86 36.63 19.53
C SER A 119 2.32 36.72 19.98
N GLN A 120 3.28 36.49 19.07
CA GLN A 120 4.63 37.01 19.24
C GLN A 120 4.56 38.52 18.98
N HIS A 121 4.38 39.30 20.03
CA HIS A 121 4.70 40.73 20.21
C HIS A 121 3.72 41.34 21.22
N GLN A 122 3.90 41.00 22.49
CA GLN A 122 3.57 41.92 23.56
C GLN A 122 4.79 41.93 24.48
N ASP A 123 5.46 43.07 24.55
CA ASP A 123 6.48 43.36 25.54
C ASP A 123 5.83 43.30 26.93
N VAL A 124 5.92 42.13 27.57
CA VAL A 124 5.47 41.92 28.95
C VAL A 124 6.71 41.87 29.82
N ASN A 125 6.79 42.82 30.75
CA ASN A 125 7.85 42.98 31.76
C ASN A 125 8.39 41.64 32.29
N GLU A 126 9.72 41.49 32.26
CA GLU A 126 10.54 40.30 32.57
C GLU A 126 10.40 39.70 33.98
N THR A 127 9.45 40.10 34.82
CA THR A 127 9.36 39.68 36.23
C THR A 127 8.30 38.62 36.54
N LEU A 128 7.53 38.15 35.55
CA LEU A 128 6.53 37.07 35.72
C LEU A 128 6.87 35.78 34.97
N LEU A 129 8.03 35.70 34.31
CA LEU A 129 8.42 34.55 33.48
C LEU A 129 9.06 33.39 34.27
N GLU A 130 9.34 33.54 35.57
CA GLU A 130 9.98 32.48 36.37
C GLU A 130 9.02 31.49 37.06
N VAL A 131 7.70 31.70 37.01
CA VAL A 131 6.73 30.80 37.69
C VAL A 131 5.97 29.85 36.73
N SER A 132 6.21 29.96 35.42
CA SER A 132 5.48 29.18 34.41
C SER A 132 6.37 28.27 33.56
N GLN A 133 7.54 27.87 34.06
CA GLN A 133 8.41 26.89 33.38
C GLN A 133 8.20 25.44 33.85
N SER A 134 7.27 25.17 34.77
CA SER A 134 6.99 23.81 35.27
C SER A 134 5.73 23.14 34.67
N GLY A 135 5.21 23.66 33.55
CA GLY A 135 3.91 23.24 33.01
C GLY A 135 3.87 23.03 31.50
N CYS A 136 4.89 22.40 30.91
CA CYS A 136 4.80 21.88 29.54
C CYS A 136 5.75 20.69 29.36
N GLU A 137 5.73 19.74 30.30
CA GLU A 137 6.18 18.39 30.00
C GLU A 137 5.16 17.80 29.02
N LYS A 138 5.44 17.90 27.71
CA LYS A 138 4.80 17.03 26.73
C LYS A 138 5.05 15.60 27.21
N GLU A 139 3.99 14.86 27.53
CA GLU A 139 4.08 13.40 27.73
C GLU A 139 4.95 12.86 26.60
N PRO A 140 6.00 12.05 26.90
CA PRO A 140 6.94 11.60 25.88
C PRO A 140 6.14 10.95 24.75
N SER A 141 6.28 11.49 23.54
CA SER A 141 5.63 10.95 22.35
C SER A 141 5.90 9.46 22.31
N SER A 142 4.85 8.67 22.53
CA SER A 142 5.01 7.25 22.77
C SER A 142 5.71 6.62 21.58
N TYR A 143 6.88 6.01 21.80
CA TYR A 143 7.65 5.28 20.78
C TYR A 143 6.91 4.05 20.22
N MET A 144 5.64 3.83 20.60
CA MET A 144 4.79 2.76 20.12
C MET A 144 4.52 2.81 18.60
N TRP A 145 4.79 3.93 17.91
CA TRP A 145 4.77 3.97 16.45
C TRP A 145 5.80 3.02 15.81
N ILE A 146 6.82 2.57 16.55
CA ILE A 146 7.78 1.53 16.11
C ILE A 146 7.06 0.21 15.79
N TYR A 147 5.99 -0.14 16.51
CA TYR A 147 5.19 -1.34 16.20
C TYR A 147 4.47 -1.21 14.85
N ILE A 148 4.00 -0.01 14.50
CA ILE A 148 3.39 0.28 13.20
C ILE A 148 4.44 0.07 12.10
N LEU A 149 5.66 0.58 12.32
CA LEU A 149 6.79 0.42 11.40
C LEU A 149 7.15 -1.07 11.23
N LEU A 150 7.36 -1.79 12.33
CA LEU A 150 7.74 -3.22 12.27
C LEU A 150 6.63 -4.08 11.67
N GLY A 151 5.36 -3.80 11.99
CA GLY A 151 4.20 -4.48 11.42
C GLY A 151 4.06 -4.23 9.91
N ASN A 152 4.31 -2.99 9.46
CA ASN A 152 4.25 -2.65 8.04
C ASN A 152 5.43 -3.27 7.26
N MET A 153 6.63 -3.31 7.85
CA MET A 153 7.76 -4.05 7.30
C MET A 153 7.48 -5.56 7.21
N LEU A 154 6.88 -6.16 8.24
CA LEU A 154 6.49 -7.57 8.24
C LEU A 154 5.42 -7.88 7.17
N ARG A 155 4.48 -6.95 6.95
CA ARG A 155 3.54 -7.01 5.82
C ARG A 155 4.25 -7.00 4.48
N GLY A 156 5.27 -6.16 4.32
CA GLY A 156 6.12 -6.13 3.12
C GLY A 156 6.79 -7.47 2.84
N ILE A 157 7.39 -8.08 3.87
CA ILE A 157 8.00 -9.42 3.79
C ILE A 157 6.96 -10.48 3.39
N GLY A 158 5.75 -10.39 3.96
CA GLY A 158 4.66 -11.32 3.67
C GLY A 158 4.07 -11.19 2.26
N GLU A 159 4.08 -9.99 1.67
CA GLU A 159 3.58 -9.77 0.30
C GLU A 159 4.51 -10.36 -0.77
N THR A 160 5.81 -10.33 -0.50
CA THR A 160 6.88 -10.70 -1.42
C THR A 160 6.65 -11.97 -2.25
N PRO A 161 6.26 -13.14 -1.69
CA PRO A 161 6.10 -14.36 -2.49
C PRO A 161 4.90 -14.35 -3.43
N ILE A 162 3.88 -13.49 -3.21
CA ILE A 162 2.58 -13.58 -3.89
C ILE A 162 2.73 -13.36 -5.40
N THR A 163 3.37 -12.25 -5.79
CA THR A 163 3.53 -11.86 -7.20
C THR A 163 4.49 -12.76 -7.98
N PRO A 164 5.79 -12.86 -7.59
CA PRO A 164 6.76 -13.60 -8.38
C PRO A 164 6.42 -15.09 -8.48
N LEU A 165 6.02 -15.72 -7.37
CA LEU A 165 5.68 -17.15 -7.37
C LEU A 165 4.30 -17.41 -7.95
N GLY A 166 3.35 -16.49 -7.79
CA GLY A 166 2.02 -16.57 -8.36
C GLY A 166 2.05 -16.54 -9.88
N ILE A 167 2.72 -15.54 -10.45
CA ILE A 167 2.89 -15.41 -11.91
C ILE A 167 3.73 -16.56 -12.46
N SER A 168 4.83 -16.95 -11.81
CA SER A 168 5.64 -18.06 -12.32
C SER A 168 4.89 -19.40 -12.26
N TYR A 169 4.01 -19.59 -11.27
CA TYR A 169 3.17 -20.79 -11.19
C TYR A 169 2.05 -20.75 -12.24
N LEU A 170 1.45 -19.58 -12.51
CA LEU A 170 0.49 -19.38 -13.60
C LEU A 170 1.10 -19.72 -14.98
N ASP A 171 2.30 -19.21 -15.24
CA ASP A 171 3.03 -19.39 -16.49
C ASP A 171 3.40 -20.86 -16.75
N ASP A 172 3.66 -21.64 -15.69
CA ASP A 172 3.99 -23.05 -15.82
C ASP A 172 2.82 -23.93 -16.30
N PHE A 173 1.56 -23.46 -16.26
CA PHE A 173 0.40 -24.26 -16.69
C PHE A 173 -0.51 -23.62 -17.74
N ALA A 174 -0.53 -22.29 -17.87
CA ALA A 174 -1.33 -21.65 -18.90
C ALA A 174 -0.73 -21.86 -20.29
N LYS A 175 -1.58 -21.89 -21.33
CA LYS A 175 -1.12 -21.84 -22.72
C LYS A 175 -0.49 -20.46 -22.97
N GLU A 176 0.60 -20.40 -23.74
CA GLU A 176 1.36 -19.15 -23.97
C GLU A 176 0.47 -18.01 -24.51
N GLU A 177 -0.56 -18.35 -25.29
CA GLU A 177 -1.52 -17.41 -25.86
C GLU A 177 -2.50 -16.81 -24.83
N ASP A 178 -2.77 -17.54 -23.74
CA ASP A 178 -3.74 -17.15 -22.71
C ASP A 178 -3.10 -16.44 -21.50
N VAL A 179 -1.78 -16.61 -21.29
CA VAL A 179 -1.02 -15.98 -20.20
C VAL A 179 -1.26 -14.47 -20.10
N PRO A 180 -1.18 -13.68 -21.19
CA PRO A 180 -1.40 -12.22 -21.12
C PRO A 180 -2.79 -11.86 -20.61
N VAL A 181 -3.81 -12.66 -20.94
CA VAL A 181 -5.20 -12.42 -20.53
C VAL A 181 -5.38 -12.74 -19.05
N TYR A 182 -4.80 -13.84 -18.57
CA TYR A 182 -4.84 -14.18 -17.14
C TYR A 182 -4.11 -13.13 -16.29
N VAL A 183 -2.95 -12.67 -16.75
CA VAL A 183 -2.17 -11.62 -16.08
C VAL A 183 -2.97 -10.29 -16.06
N ALA A 184 -3.59 -9.91 -17.18
CA ALA A 184 -4.44 -8.72 -17.23
C ALA A 184 -5.63 -8.83 -16.26
N CYS A 185 -6.30 -9.98 -16.23
CA CYS A 185 -7.43 -10.22 -15.32
C CYS A 185 -7.01 -10.15 -13.85
N LEU A 186 -5.86 -10.75 -13.50
CA LEU A 186 -5.27 -10.67 -12.16
C LEU A 186 -4.99 -9.22 -11.75
N HIS A 187 -4.36 -8.42 -12.60
CA HIS A 187 -4.07 -7.01 -12.29
C HIS A 187 -5.34 -6.15 -12.20
N THR A 188 -6.37 -6.43 -13.01
CA THR A 188 -7.67 -5.77 -12.88
C THR A 188 -8.33 -6.09 -11.53
N ILE A 189 -8.35 -7.36 -11.11
CA ILE A 189 -8.86 -7.75 -9.78
C ILE A 189 -8.02 -7.11 -8.67
N ALA A 190 -6.70 -7.03 -8.84
CA ALA A 190 -5.82 -6.37 -7.90
C ALA A 190 -6.18 -4.88 -7.72
N MET A 191 -6.68 -4.21 -8.76
CA MET A 191 -7.11 -2.80 -8.68
C MET A 191 -8.41 -2.61 -7.89
N LEU A 192 -9.24 -3.65 -7.76
CA LEU A 192 -10.39 -3.60 -6.85
C LEU A 192 -9.96 -3.51 -5.38
N GLY A 193 -8.79 -4.06 -5.03
CA GLY A 193 -8.24 -3.97 -3.67
C GLY A 193 -8.07 -2.53 -3.18
N PRO A 194 -7.35 -1.65 -3.90
CA PRO A 194 -7.24 -0.24 -3.54
C PRO A 194 -8.59 0.49 -3.52
N MET A 195 -9.52 0.17 -4.43
CA MET A 195 -10.86 0.76 -4.42
C MET A 195 -11.56 0.46 -3.10
N PHE A 196 -11.63 -0.82 -2.72
CA PHE A 196 -12.22 -1.22 -1.44
C PHE A 196 -11.39 -0.73 -0.24
N GLY A 197 -10.07 -0.61 -0.36
CA GLY A 197 -9.18 -0.15 0.71
C GLY A 197 -9.37 1.32 1.05
N PHE A 198 -9.55 2.19 0.05
CA PHE A 198 -9.86 3.59 0.29
C PHE A 198 -11.31 3.79 0.78
N LEU A 199 -12.27 3.01 0.27
CA LEU A 199 -13.65 3.03 0.80
C LEU A 199 -13.70 2.56 2.26
N LEU A 200 -12.98 1.48 2.59
CA LEU A 200 -12.87 1.00 3.97
C LEU A 200 -12.13 2.02 4.85
N GLY A 201 -11.05 2.62 4.35
CA GLY A 201 -10.33 3.70 5.02
C GLY A 201 -11.20 4.94 5.25
N SER A 202 -12.12 5.24 4.34
CA SER A 202 -13.12 6.30 4.52
C SER A 202 -14.06 6.00 5.69
N LEU A 203 -14.55 4.76 5.79
CA LEU A 203 -15.38 4.31 6.91
C LEU A 203 -14.61 4.37 8.24
N CYS A 204 -13.39 3.82 8.27
CA CYS A 204 -12.54 3.84 9.46
C CYS A 204 -12.21 5.27 9.91
N ALA A 205 -11.92 6.18 8.96
CA ALA A 205 -11.67 7.58 9.25
C ALA A 205 -12.90 8.33 9.77
N LYS A 206 -14.12 7.89 9.44
CA LYS A 206 -15.37 8.49 9.92
C LYS A 206 -15.70 8.07 11.35
N LEU A 207 -15.25 6.90 11.79
CA LEU A 207 -15.45 6.40 13.15
C LEU A 207 -14.38 6.96 14.07
N TYR A 208 -14.76 7.39 15.28
CA TYR A 208 -13.80 7.91 16.26
C TYR A 208 -12.81 6.81 16.68
N VAL A 209 -11.55 7.18 16.97
CA VAL A 209 -10.46 6.23 17.25
C VAL A 209 -10.77 5.25 18.37
N ASP A 210 -11.42 5.70 19.46
CA ASP A 210 -11.78 4.90 20.63
C ASP A 210 -13.24 4.41 20.60
N ILE A 211 -13.78 4.19 19.39
CA ILE A 211 -15.13 3.67 19.18
C ILE A 211 -15.37 2.39 20.00
N GLY A 212 -16.46 2.37 20.78
CA GLY A 212 -16.82 1.25 21.65
C GLY A 212 -16.12 1.23 23.01
N PHE A 213 -15.16 2.14 23.25
CA PHE A 213 -14.48 2.29 24.54
C PHE A 213 -14.84 3.59 25.27
N VAL A 214 -15.34 4.60 24.56
CA VAL A 214 -15.76 5.90 25.11
C VAL A 214 -17.18 6.23 24.66
N ASP A 215 -17.93 6.97 25.50
CA ASP A 215 -19.24 7.51 25.13
C ASP A 215 -19.09 8.62 24.08
N LEU A 216 -19.65 8.40 22.89
CA LEU A 216 -19.61 9.36 21.78
C LEU A 216 -20.38 10.64 22.10
N GLY A 217 -21.33 10.60 23.03
CA GLY A 217 -22.07 11.79 23.46
C GLY A 217 -21.19 12.87 24.11
N ASN A 218 -20.04 12.46 24.67
CA ASN A 218 -19.08 13.37 25.30
C ASN A 218 -18.04 13.93 24.31
N ILE A 219 -18.02 13.45 23.06
CA ILE A 219 -17.08 13.91 22.05
C ILE A 219 -17.64 15.15 21.36
N THR A 220 -16.95 16.28 21.53
CA THR A 220 -17.35 17.59 21.00
C THR A 220 -16.83 17.87 19.59
N ILE A 221 -15.89 17.06 19.10
CA ILE A 221 -15.26 17.22 17.79
C ILE A 221 -15.96 16.38 16.71
N THR A 222 -15.91 16.84 15.47
CA THR A 222 -16.49 16.15 14.32
C THR A 222 -15.39 15.65 13.37
N PRO A 223 -15.67 14.72 12.43
CA PRO A 223 -14.69 14.26 11.42
C PRO A 223 -14.07 15.36 10.55
N GLN A 224 -14.65 16.56 10.57
CA GLN A 224 -14.16 17.74 9.85
C GLN A 224 -13.13 18.54 10.66
N ASP A 225 -13.06 18.33 11.98
CA ASP A 225 -12.10 18.97 12.88
C ASP A 225 -10.69 18.40 12.66
N SER A 226 -9.67 19.26 12.66
CA SER A 226 -8.26 18.86 12.47
C SER A 226 -7.74 17.97 13.62
N ARG A 227 -8.38 18.01 14.79
CA ARG A 227 -8.06 17.16 15.95
C ARG A 227 -8.67 15.77 15.85
N TRP A 228 -9.57 15.53 14.89
CA TRP A 228 -10.22 14.24 14.74
C TRP A 228 -9.22 13.15 14.35
N VAL A 229 -9.25 12.04 15.10
CA VAL A 229 -8.54 10.81 14.80
C VAL A 229 -9.57 9.70 14.64
N GLY A 230 -9.53 9.06 13.48
CA GLY A 230 -10.38 7.95 13.10
C GLY A 230 -9.83 6.60 13.57
N ALA A 231 -10.67 5.57 13.54
CA ALA A 231 -10.37 4.19 13.94
C ALA A 231 -9.44 3.47 12.94
N TRP A 232 -8.22 3.98 12.75
CA TRP A 232 -7.21 3.47 11.81
C TRP A 232 -6.87 1.99 12.05
N TRP A 233 -6.85 1.55 13.30
CA TRP A 233 -6.53 0.18 13.71
C TRP A 233 -7.52 -0.85 13.15
N LEU A 234 -8.78 -0.47 12.96
CA LEU A 234 -9.84 -1.35 12.48
C LEU A 234 -9.56 -1.82 11.04
N GLY A 235 -9.07 -0.91 10.20
CA GLY A 235 -8.68 -1.23 8.83
C GLY A 235 -7.61 -2.33 8.80
N PHE A 236 -6.61 -2.25 9.68
CA PHE A 236 -5.53 -3.24 9.75
C PHE A 236 -6.03 -4.61 10.24
N LEU A 237 -7.00 -4.67 11.17
CA LEU A 237 -7.62 -5.93 11.57
C LEU A 237 -8.37 -6.58 10.40
N ILE A 238 -9.17 -5.82 9.67
CA ILE A 238 -9.90 -6.32 8.50
C ILE A 238 -8.93 -6.79 7.41
N GLY A 239 -7.88 -6.01 7.14
CA GLY A 239 -6.80 -6.38 6.23
C GLY A 239 -6.08 -7.66 6.67
N GLY A 240 -5.85 -7.83 7.97
CA GLY A 240 -5.26 -9.02 8.57
C GLY A 240 -6.12 -10.27 8.39
N VAL A 241 -7.42 -10.18 8.71
CA VAL A 241 -8.39 -11.27 8.49
C VAL A 241 -8.46 -11.63 7.01
N THR A 242 -8.54 -10.65 6.12
CA THR A 242 -8.58 -10.90 4.66
C THR A 242 -7.31 -11.62 4.19
N SER A 243 -6.14 -11.20 4.69
CA SER A 243 -4.85 -11.81 4.38
C SER A 243 -4.75 -13.25 4.91
N PHE A 244 -5.27 -13.50 6.10
CA PHE A 244 -5.34 -14.84 6.68
C PHE A 244 -6.24 -15.76 5.85
N LEU A 245 -7.43 -15.29 5.48
CA LEU A 245 -8.35 -16.03 4.61
C LEU A 245 -7.71 -16.33 3.24
N ALA A 246 -6.91 -15.40 2.72
CA ALA A 246 -6.20 -15.59 1.46
C ALA A 246 -5.13 -16.68 1.53
N ALA A 247 -4.59 -17.00 2.72
CA ALA A 247 -3.61 -18.07 2.89
C ALA A 247 -4.23 -19.48 2.77
N ILE A 248 -5.49 -19.65 3.21
CA ILE A 248 -6.14 -20.96 3.39
C ILE A 248 -6.13 -21.80 2.11
N PRO A 249 -6.55 -21.30 0.93
CA PRO A 249 -6.60 -22.12 -0.28
C PRO A 249 -5.22 -22.66 -0.69
N PHE A 250 -4.16 -21.88 -0.47
CA PHE A 250 -2.79 -22.26 -0.85
C PHE A 250 -2.20 -23.39 0.00
N CYS A 251 -2.71 -23.60 1.21
CA CYS A 251 -2.31 -24.73 2.06
C CYS A 251 -2.69 -26.09 1.46
N PHE A 252 -3.78 -26.13 0.68
CA PHE A 252 -4.34 -27.36 0.11
C PHE A 252 -3.94 -27.60 -1.35
N LEU A 253 -3.30 -26.62 -2.01
CA LEU A 253 -2.88 -26.73 -3.40
C LEU A 253 -1.62 -27.60 -3.55
N PRO A 254 -1.51 -28.44 -4.60
CA PRO A 254 -0.35 -29.33 -4.77
C PRO A 254 0.89 -28.61 -5.30
N LYS A 255 2.04 -29.27 -5.16
CA LYS A 255 3.35 -28.73 -5.53
C LYS A 255 3.46 -28.35 -7.01
N SER A 256 2.82 -29.11 -7.89
CA SER A 256 2.80 -28.90 -9.33
C SER A 256 1.45 -29.32 -9.89
N LEU A 257 0.86 -28.49 -10.75
CA LEU A 257 -0.26 -28.89 -11.59
C LEU A 257 0.29 -29.69 -12.78
N LYS A 258 -0.27 -30.87 -13.06
CA LYS A 258 0.04 -31.57 -14.32
C LYS A 258 -0.49 -30.71 -15.47
N LYS A 259 0.34 -30.46 -16.49
CA LYS A 259 -0.15 -29.84 -17.72
C LYS A 259 -1.21 -30.75 -18.35
N PRO A 260 -2.28 -30.21 -18.95
CA PRO A 260 -3.14 -31.00 -19.82
C PRO A 260 -2.26 -31.59 -20.93
N GLU A 261 -2.24 -32.92 -21.05
CA GLU A 261 -1.63 -33.59 -22.21
C GLU A 261 -2.54 -33.31 -23.41
N GLU A 262 -2.19 -32.31 -24.23
CA GLU A 262 -2.67 -32.27 -25.60
C GLU A 262 -1.77 -33.18 -26.45
N ASP A 263 -2.36 -34.30 -26.85
CA ASP A 263 -1.82 -35.27 -27.78
C ASP A 263 -1.73 -34.60 -29.17
N ASN A 264 -0.59 -33.96 -29.47
CA ASN A 264 -0.01 -33.77 -30.82
C ASN A 264 1.11 -32.70 -30.79
N ASP A 265 2.30 -33.08 -30.32
CA ASP A 265 3.61 -32.69 -30.90
C ASP A 265 4.76 -33.14 -29.98
N LYS A 266 5.05 -34.44 -30.01
CA LYS A 266 6.01 -35.10 -29.10
C LYS A 266 7.49 -34.83 -29.40
N THR A 267 7.83 -34.02 -30.41
CA THR A 267 9.22 -33.92 -30.91
C THR A 267 10.01 -32.74 -30.34
N SER A 268 9.38 -31.59 -30.07
CA SER A 268 10.07 -30.40 -29.51
C SER A 268 9.92 -30.28 -28.00
N TYR A 269 8.72 -30.56 -27.49
CA TYR A 269 8.38 -30.47 -26.06
C TYR A 269 9.10 -31.53 -25.21
N GLY A 270 9.26 -32.75 -25.74
CA GLY A 270 10.00 -33.81 -25.07
C GLY A 270 11.48 -33.48 -24.84
N LEU A 271 12.08 -32.65 -25.69
CA LEU A 271 13.49 -32.26 -25.58
C LEU A 271 13.69 -31.16 -24.53
N LEU A 272 12.78 -30.17 -24.46
CA LEU A 272 12.77 -29.15 -23.41
C LEU A 272 12.42 -29.74 -22.04
N GLU A 273 11.48 -30.67 -21.98
CA GLU A 273 11.09 -31.38 -20.76
C GLU A 273 12.18 -32.35 -20.30
N ASN A 274 12.86 -33.06 -21.22
CA ASN A 274 14.03 -33.87 -20.89
C ASN A 274 15.24 -33.03 -20.47
N MET A 275 15.43 -31.82 -21.02
CA MET A 275 16.44 -30.88 -20.52
C MET A 275 16.09 -30.35 -19.13
N ARG A 276 14.82 -30.02 -18.86
CA ARG A 276 14.34 -29.55 -17.54
C ARG A 276 14.36 -30.68 -16.50
N LYS A 277 14.01 -31.92 -16.87
CA LYS A 277 14.15 -33.13 -16.05
C LYS A 277 15.62 -33.48 -15.83
N LYS A 278 16.51 -33.37 -16.82
CA LYS A 278 17.96 -33.51 -16.60
C LYS A 278 18.51 -32.43 -15.68
N LEU A 279 18.04 -31.18 -15.77
CA LEU A 279 18.45 -30.09 -14.90
C LEU A 279 17.98 -30.28 -13.45
N THR A 280 16.81 -30.88 -13.25
CA THR A 280 16.24 -31.17 -11.92
C THR A 280 16.76 -32.49 -11.32
N LEU A 281 17.04 -33.51 -12.14
CA LEU A 281 17.65 -34.78 -11.70
C LEU A 281 19.15 -34.60 -11.35
N ALA A 282 19.85 -33.69 -12.05
CA ALA A 282 21.22 -33.27 -11.72
C ALA A 282 21.33 -32.42 -10.44
N GLN A 283 20.21 -31.95 -9.87
CA GLN A 283 20.14 -31.19 -8.61
C GLN A 283 20.05 -32.08 -7.35
N SER A 284 20.10 -33.42 -7.50
CA SER A 284 20.07 -34.37 -6.36
C SER A 284 21.37 -34.44 -5.55
N LYS A 285 22.47 -33.79 -5.99
CA LYS A 285 23.67 -33.59 -5.16
C LYS A 285 23.56 -32.25 -4.41
N PRO A 286 23.92 -32.18 -3.11
CA PRO A 286 23.95 -30.92 -2.37
C PRO A 286 24.95 -29.98 -3.04
N ARG A 287 24.45 -29.05 -3.86
CA ARG A 287 25.26 -27.99 -4.45
C ARG A 287 25.69 -27.05 -3.33
N LYS A 288 26.99 -26.76 -3.25
CA LYS A 288 27.52 -25.77 -2.30
C LYS A 288 26.76 -24.44 -2.49
N TRP A 289 26.36 -23.82 -1.38
CA TRP A 289 25.67 -22.53 -1.35
C TRP A 289 26.39 -21.45 -2.17
N SER A 290 27.72 -21.47 -2.19
CA SER A 290 28.55 -20.56 -2.98
C SER A 290 28.32 -20.66 -4.48
N VAL A 291 28.05 -21.86 -5.01
CA VAL A 291 27.75 -22.08 -6.43
C VAL A 291 26.38 -21.50 -6.77
N ILE A 292 25.40 -21.67 -5.87
CA ILE A 292 24.04 -21.17 -6.06
C ILE A 292 24.01 -19.64 -6.02
N LEU A 293 24.74 -19.02 -5.09
CA LEU A 293 24.90 -17.56 -5.01
C LEU A 293 25.60 -16.99 -6.24
N LYS A 294 26.64 -17.67 -6.74
CA LYS A 294 27.33 -17.28 -7.97
C LYS A 294 26.41 -17.35 -9.20
N ASP A 295 25.60 -18.42 -9.31
CA ASP A 295 24.61 -18.56 -10.37
C ASP A 295 23.56 -17.43 -10.28
N PHE A 296 23.06 -17.12 -9.08
CA PHE A 296 22.12 -16.03 -8.84
C PHE A 296 22.69 -14.66 -9.26
N TYR A 297 23.90 -14.33 -8.80
CA TYR A 297 24.56 -13.07 -9.16
C TYR A 297 24.81 -12.97 -10.67
N THR A 298 25.21 -14.07 -11.31
CA THR A 298 25.43 -14.12 -12.76
C THR A 298 24.13 -13.86 -13.52
N SER A 299 23.02 -14.46 -13.11
CA SER A 299 21.70 -14.20 -13.70
C SER A 299 21.26 -12.75 -13.50
N LEU A 300 21.38 -12.21 -12.29
CA LEU A 300 21.03 -10.82 -11.98
C LEU A 300 21.83 -9.84 -12.85
N LYS A 301 23.15 -10.06 -12.97
CA LYS A 301 24.04 -9.25 -13.81
C LYS A 301 23.64 -9.31 -15.29
N LYS A 302 23.28 -10.48 -15.81
CA LYS A 302 22.83 -10.63 -17.22
C LYS A 302 21.55 -9.84 -17.48
N VAL A 303 20.59 -9.89 -16.56
CA VAL A 303 19.32 -9.16 -16.69
C VAL A 303 19.54 -7.65 -16.64
N LEU A 304 20.31 -7.16 -15.66
CA LEU A 304 20.59 -5.73 -15.52
C LEU A 304 21.52 -5.16 -16.60
N SER A 305 22.39 -5.99 -17.19
CA SER A 305 23.27 -5.58 -18.29
C SER A 305 22.54 -5.44 -19.63
N ASN A 306 21.29 -5.90 -19.75
CA ASN A 306 20.50 -5.71 -20.95
C ASN A 306 19.99 -4.26 -21.00
N ARG A 307 20.57 -3.45 -21.89
CA ARG A 307 20.27 -2.02 -22.05
C ARG A 307 18.78 -1.73 -22.28
N MET A 308 18.08 -2.58 -23.04
CA MET A 308 16.65 -2.40 -23.30
C MET A 308 15.82 -2.64 -22.04
N TYR A 309 16.11 -3.73 -21.33
CA TYR A 309 15.43 -4.06 -20.08
C TYR A 309 15.71 -3.02 -18.99
N PHE A 310 16.96 -2.58 -18.85
CA PHE A 310 17.34 -1.56 -17.87
C PHE A 310 16.63 -0.22 -18.13
N THR A 311 16.59 0.23 -19.39
CA THR A 311 15.87 1.44 -19.76
C THR A 311 14.37 1.32 -19.45
N PHE A 312 13.76 0.18 -19.81
CA PHE A 312 12.36 -0.10 -19.50
C PHE A 312 12.09 -0.09 -17.99
N LEU A 313 13.00 -0.66 -17.19
CA LEU A 313 12.90 -0.69 -15.74
C LEU A 313 12.98 0.72 -15.14
N CYS A 314 13.92 1.56 -15.58
CA CYS A 314 14.00 2.97 -15.16
C CYS A 314 12.72 3.76 -15.50
N CYS A 315 12.18 3.61 -16.70
CA CYS A 315 10.93 4.24 -17.09
C CYS A 315 9.75 3.77 -16.21
N SER A 316 9.65 2.47 -15.98
CA SER A 316 8.60 1.88 -15.15
C SER A 316 8.70 2.37 -13.70
N LEU A 317 9.91 2.43 -13.15
CA LEU A 317 10.15 2.97 -11.81
C LEU A 317 9.65 4.41 -11.67
N LEU A 318 9.96 5.29 -12.61
CA LEU A 318 9.49 6.68 -12.57
C LEU A 318 7.96 6.78 -12.64
N GLN A 319 7.34 5.99 -13.52
CA GLN A 319 5.87 5.96 -13.67
C GLN A 319 5.17 5.45 -12.41
N PHE A 320 5.62 4.32 -11.86
CA PHE A 320 5.02 3.75 -10.65
C PHE A 320 5.27 4.62 -9.41
N ASN A 321 6.46 5.23 -9.27
CA ASN A 321 6.73 6.16 -8.17
C ASN A 321 5.78 7.37 -8.20
N SER A 322 5.56 7.95 -9.39
CA SER A 322 4.61 9.05 -9.55
C SER A 322 3.19 8.64 -9.14
N PHE A 323 2.72 7.48 -9.60
CA PHE A 323 1.40 6.97 -9.27
C PHE A 323 1.22 6.65 -7.78
N ILE A 324 2.20 5.98 -7.16
CA ILE A 324 2.16 5.65 -5.74
C ILE A 324 2.24 6.91 -4.88
N GLY A 325 3.13 7.86 -5.21
CA GLY A 325 3.23 9.14 -4.51
C GLY A 325 1.92 9.93 -4.56
N PHE A 326 1.27 9.96 -5.72
CA PHE A 326 -0.06 10.56 -5.86
C PHE A 326 -1.09 9.88 -4.96
N LEU A 327 -1.20 8.54 -4.98
CA LEU A 327 -2.17 7.83 -4.14
C LEU A 327 -1.89 7.99 -2.64
N THR A 328 -0.63 8.00 -2.22
CA THR A 328 -0.24 8.11 -0.81
C THR A 328 -0.55 9.49 -0.24
N TYR A 329 -0.20 10.56 -0.95
CA TYR A 329 -0.27 11.92 -0.39
C TYR A 329 -1.50 12.72 -0.82
N LYS A 330 -2.24 12.30 -1.85
CA LYS A 330 -3.47 13.00 -2.26
C LYS A 330 -4.52 13.15 -1.15
N PRO A 331 -4.83 12.13 -0.31
CA PRO A 331 -5.81 12.32 0.76
C PRO A 331 -5.39 13.43 1.73
N LYS A 332 -4.11 13.44 2.10
CA LYS A 332 -3.51 14.45 2.96
C LYS A 332 -3.50 15.83 2.30
N TYR A 333 -3.16 15.91 1.03
CA TYR A 333 -3.20 17.16 0.27
C TYR A 333 -4.62 17.73 0.24
N MET A 334 -5.64 16.92 0.01
CA MET A 334 -7.04 17.37 0.03
C MET A 334 -7.48 17.86 1.40
N GLU A 335 -6.97 17.25 2.47
CA GLU A 335 -7.26 17.67 3.82
C GLU A 335 -6.58 18.99 4.18
N GLN A 336 -5.31 19.17 3.83
CA GLN A 336 -4.56 20.38 4.15
C GLN A 336 -4.94 21.56 3.25
N GLN A 337 -5.08 21.33 1.95
CA GLN A 337 -5.29 22.40 0.96
C GLN A 337 -6.77 22.81 0.85
N TYR A 338 -7.68 21.84 0.87
CA TYR A 338 -9.11 22.07 0.66
C TYR A 338 -9.94 21.83 1.92
N GLY A 339 -9.29 21.57 3.05
CA GLY A 339 -9.94 21.37 4.34
C GLY A 339 -10.87 20.17 4.36
N GLN A 340 -10.77 19.22 3.42
CA GLN A 340 -11.72 18.12 3.38
C GLN A 340 -11.38 17.07 4.45
N SER A 341 -12.38 16.58 5.19
CA SER A 341 -12.15 15.47 6.13
C SER A 341 -11.45 14.28 5.46
N THR A 342 -10.55 13.62 6.20
CA THR A 342 -9.87 12.40 5.72
C THR A 342 -10.86 11.36 5.19
N SER A 343 -12.03 11.20 5.82
CA SER A 343 -13.07 10.28 5.36
C SER A 343 -13.56 10.62 3.94
N LYS A 344 -13.88 11.89 3.67
CA LYS A 344 -14.35 12.34 2.35
C LYS A 344 -13.26 12.24 1.29
N SER A 345 -12.02 12.58 1.64
CA SER A 345 -10.87 12.46 0.73
C SER A 345 -10.62 11.01 0.32
N ASN A 346 -10.62 10.08 1.28
CA ASN A 346 -10.49 8.65 1.01
C ASN A 346 -11.66 8.12 0.16
N PHE A 347 -12.90 8.55 0.45
CA PHE A 347 -14.09 8.16 -0.33
C PHE A 347 -13.97 8.57 -1.80
N LEU A 348 -13.59 9.82 -2.05
CA LEU A 348 -13.43 10.35 -3.41
C LEU A 348 -12.34 9.59 -4.17
N ILE A 349 -11.21 9.27 -3.54
CA ILE A 349 -10.14 8.50 -4.21
C ILE A 349 -10.63 7.09 -4.57
N GLY A 350 -11.27 6.40 -3.63
CA GLY A 350 -11.82 5.07 -3.85
C GLY A 350 -12.88 5.01 -4.95
N LEU A 351 -13.76 6.01 -5.01
CA LEU A 351 -14.91 6.03 -5.91
C LEU A 351 -14.63 6.67 -7.27
N THR A 352 -13.83 7.74 -7.34
CA THR A 352 -13.67 8.52 -8.58
C THR A 352 -12.29 8.36 -9.21
N THR A 353 -11.25 8.17 -8.41
CA THR A 353 -9.87 8.15 -8.93
C THR A 353 -9.43 6.76 -9.40
N LEU A 354 -9.76 5.71 -8.63
CA LEU A 354 -9.27 4.36 -8.90
C LEU A 354 -10.03 3.55 -9.96
N PRO A 355 -11.38 3.63 -10.11
CA PRO A 355 -12.06 2.88 -11.16
C PRO A 355 -11.58 3.21 -12.59
N PRO A 356 -11.31 4.47 -12.96
CA PRO A 356 -10.70 4.80 -14.26
C PRO A 356 -9.36 4.09 -14.51
N VAL A 357 -8.54 3.90 -13.46
CA VAL A 357 -7.27 3.16 -13.57
C VAL A 357 -7.54 1.69 -13.88
N GLY A 358 -8.50 1.06 -13.18
CA GLY A 358 -8.89 -0.33 -13.42
C GLY A 358 -9.44 -0.55 -14.85
N ILE A 359 -10.29 0.38 -15.32
CA ILE A 359 -10.82 0.38 -16.68
C ILE A 359 -9.68 0.53 -17.69
N GLY A 360 -8.72 1.43 -17.44
CA GLY A 360 -7.55 1.64 -18.30
C GLY A 360 -6.67 0.40 -18.44
N ILE A 361 -6.39 -0.30 -17.33
CA ILE A 361 -5.63 -1.56 -17.34
C ILE A 361 -6.36 -2.63 -18.18
N PHE A 362 -7.66 -2.81 -17.94
CA PHE A 362 -8.46 -3.79 -18.66
C PHE A 362 -8.58 -3.50 -20.15
N LEU A 363 -8.88 -2.24 -20.52
CA LEU A 363 -8.94 -1.79 -21.91
C LEU A 363 -7.59 -1.92 -22.61
N GLY A 364 -6.49 -1.57 -21.94
CA GLY A 364 -5.13 -1.73 -22.48
C GLY A 364 -4.84 -3.19 -22.86
N GLY A 365 -5.18 -4.14 -21.98
CA GLY A 365 -5.06 -5.57 -22.26
C GLY A 365 -5.95 -6.03 -23.42
N LEU A 366 -7.21 -5.58 -23.47
CA LEU A 366 -8.14 -5.91 -24.55
C LEU A 366 -7.70 -5.38 -25.92
N ILE A 367 -7.20 -4.13 -25.98
CA ILE A 367 -6.69 -3.52 -27.20
C ILE A 367 -5.47 -4.31 -27.71
N MET A 368 -4.53 -4.63 -26.81
CA MET A 368 -3.37 -5.45 -27.17
C MET A 368 -3.77 -6.81 -27.76
N LYS A 369 -4.76 -7.48 -27.15
CA LYS A 369 -5.28 -8.77 -27.65
C LYS A 369 -5.98 -8.62 -29.00
N LYS A 370 -6.92 -7.67 -29.12
CA LYS A 370 -7.76 -7.48 -30.31
C LYS A 370 -6.94 -7.15 -31.54
N TYR A 371 -5.93 -6.29 -31.41
CA TYR A 371 -5.10 -5.84 -32.52
C TYR A 371 -3.82 -6.68 -32.70
N LYS A 372 -3.61 -7.73 -31.89
CA LYS A 372 -2.40 -8.57 -31.90
C LYS A 372 -1.12 -7.73 -32.00
N MET A 373 -1.01 -6.71 -31.15
CA MET A 373 0.06 -5.73 -31.23
C MET A 373 1.42 -6.39 -30.99
N GLY A 374 2.31 -6.32 -31.98
CA GLY A 374 3.72 -6.65 -31.78
C GLY A 374 4.42 -5.63 -30.88
N ILE A 375 5.65 -5.94 -30.43
CA ILE A 375 6.44 -5.12 -29.48
C ILE A 375 6.54 -3.65 -29.93
N ILE A 376 6.78 -3.40 -31.23
CA ILE A 376 6.88 -2.05 -31.79
C ILE A 376 5.53 -1.31 -31.73
N GLY A 377 4.43 -2.01 -32.04
CA GLY A 377 3.07 -1.46 -31.98
C GLY A 377 2.68 -1.10 -30.55
N ALA A 378 2.93 -2.00 -29.60
CA ALA A 378 2.67 -1.76 -28.18
C ALA A 378 3.50 -0.60 -27.62
N THR A 379 4.77 -0.47 -28.04
CA THR A 379 5.64 0.64 -27.62
C THR A 379 5.12 1.99 -28.15
N LYS A 380 4.73 2.05 -29.43
CA LYS A 380 4.11 3.27 -30.01
C LYS A 380 2.82 3.64 -29.31
N PHE A 381 1.97 2.66 -29.04
CA PHE A 381 0.72 2.87 -28.30
C PHE A 381 0.97 3.42 -26.89
N ALA A 382 1.90 2.82 -26.14
CA ALA A 382 2.26 3.28 -24.80
C ALA A 382 2.82 4.71 -24.80
N PHE A 383 3.64 5.07 -25.80
CA PHE A 383 4.17 6.42 -25.96
C PHE A 383 3.06 7.45 -26.24
N ILE A 384 2.15 7.14 -27.18
CA ILE A 384 1.02 8.02 -27.51
C ILE A 384 0.13 8.24 -26.28
N MET A 385 -0.21 7.17 -25.56
CA MET A 385 -1.04 7.26 -24.35
C MET A 385 -0.35 8.06 -23.23
N SER A 386 0.96 7.88 -23.06
CA SER A 386 1.74 8.65 -22.08
C SER A 386 1.78 10.13 -22.42
N PHE A 387 1.96 10.46 -23.70
CA PHE A 387 1.93 11.86 -24.18
C PHE A 387 0.55 12.48 -23.97
N LEU A 388 -0.54 11.76 -24.30
CA LEU A 388 -1.89 12.23 -24.06
C LEU A 388 -2.15 12.48 -22.56
N ALA A 389 -1.73 11.54 -21.69
CA ALA A 389 -1.86 11.69 -20.24
C ALA A 389 -1.10 12.92 -19.71
N TYR A 390 0.09 13.20 -20.24
CA TYR A 390 0.86 14.39 -19.91
C TYR A 390 0.10 15.67 -20.30
N VAL A 391 -0.42 15.75 -21.53
CA VAL A 391 -1.22 16.90 -22.00
C VAL A 391 -2.47 17.09 -21.13
N THR A 392 -3.20 16.02 -20.82
CA THR A 392 -4.37 16.11 -19.92
C THR A 392 -3.99 16.59 -18.52
N THR A 393 -2.84 16.16 -17.99
CA THR A 393 -2.35 16.62 -16.69
C THR A 393 -1.99 18.10 -16.71
N LEU A 394 -1.42 18.61 -17.81
CA LEU A 394 -1.19 20.05 -17.98
C LEU A 394 -2.50 20.84 -18.00
N LEU A 395 -3.55 20.30 -18.62
CA LEU A 395 -4.86 20.96 -18.64
C LEU A 395 -5.51 21.04 -17.25
N HIS A 396 -5.25 20.08 -16.36
CA HIS A 396 -5.77 20.13 -14.99
C HIS A 396 -5.23 21.33 -14.18
N PHE A 397 -4.08 21.91 -14.52
CA PHE A 397 -3.57 23.11 -13.83
C PHE A 397 -4.51 24.31 -13.96
N PHE A 398 -5.37 24.35 -14.99
CA PHE A 398 -6.32 25.44 -15.20
C PHE A 398 -7.65 25.23 -14.46
N VAL A 399 -7.86 24.08 -13.81
CA VAL A 399 -9.06 23.77 -13.03
C VAL A 399 -8.77 23.97 -11.55
N GLY A 400 -9.38 24.99 -10.94
CA GLY A 400 -9.20 25.34 -9.53
C GLY A 400 -10.40 24.99 -8.63
N CYS A 401 -10.16 24.91 -7.33
CA CYS A 401 -11.16 24.86 -6.26
C CYS A 401 -10.77 25.85 -5.17
N GLU A 402 -11.74 26.33 -4.39
CA GLU A 402 -11.48 27.22 -3.26
C GLU A 402 -10.62 26.53 -2.20
N ASN A 403 -9.56 27.22 -1.75
CA ASN A 403 -8.66 26.72 -0.72
C ASN A 403 -9.30 26.84 0.67
N HIS A 404 -8.80 26.04 1.60
CA HIS A 404 -9.22 26.13 3.00
C HIS A 404 -8.91 27.50 3.58
N VAL A 405 -9.90 28.07 4.25
CA VAL A 405 -9.82 29.39 4.86
C VAL A 405 -9.08 29.26 6.20
N VAL A 406 -7.93 29.91 6.32
CA VAL A 406 -7.16 30.01 7.56
C VAL A 406 -7.11 31.46 8.02
N ALA A 407 -7.69 31.72 9.19
CA ALA A 407 -7.69 33.05 9.81
C ALA A 407 -6.24 33.54 10.01
N GLY A 408 -5.99 34.79 9.63
CA GLY A 408 -4.66 35.41 9.67
C GLY A 408 -3.74 35.07 8.50
N MET A 409 -4.12 34.14 7.60
CA MET A 409 -3.36 33.84 6.37
C MET A 409 -4.15 34.15 5.11
N THR A 410 -5.36 33.61 4.99
CA THR A 410 -6.21 33.78 3.79
C THR A 410 -7.40 34.70 4.03
N VAL A 411 -7.80 34.89 5.28
CA VAL A 411 -8.85 35.83 5.70
C VAL A 411 -8.43 36.54 6.99
N SER A 412 -9.06 37.68 7.30
CA SER A 412 -8.79 38.39 8.54
C SER A 412 -9.26 37.58 9.76
N TYR A 413 -8.74 37.87 10.95
CA TYR A 413 -9.27 37.25 12.18
C TYR A 413 -10.72 37.67 12.49
N GLU A 414 -11.21 38.75 11.87
CA GLU A 414 -12.56 39.28 12.06
C GLU A 414 -13.56 38.80 10.99
N GLY A 415 -13.10 38.04 9.98
CA GLY A 415 -13.90 37.59 8.83
C GLY A 415 -13.24 37.89 7.50
#